data_AF-A0A5C6D8E5-F1
#
_entry.id   AF-A0A5C6D8E5-F1
#
_cell.length_a   1.000
_cell.length_b   1.000
_cell.length_c   1.000
_cell.angle_alpha   90.00
_cell.angle_beta   90.00
_cell.angle_gamma   90.00
#
_symmetry.space_group_name_H-M   'P 1'
#
loop_
_entity.id
_entity.type
_entity.pdbx_description
1 polymer ?
#
loop_
_entity_poly.entity_id
_entity_poly.type
_entity_poly.pdbx_seq_one_letter_code
_entity_poly.pdbx_strand_id
1 'polypeptide(L)'
;MFGTDLYRSNCTVPVENYRFPHLMRQAGYFTSNNSKTGYHTSDAKRGIDLAWSEQGKNATYRSAERKEGQQKGEKPLKQVGTLFTPDTILRWHRQLVASKWDYSNRKKKEI
;
A
#
# COMPACT_ATOMS: atom_id res chain seq x y z
N MET A 1 15.90 19.86 -18.93
CA MET A 1 16.18 18.60 -18.22
C MET A 1 14.88 18.15 -17.55
N PHE A 2 14.08 17.30 -18.20
CA PHE A 2 12.79 16.84 -17.67
C PHE A 2 13.01 15.58 -16.81
N GLY A 3 13.56 15.78 -15.61
CA GLY A 3 13.72 14.72 -14.61
C GLY A 3 12.39 14.48 -13.90
N THR A 4 11.95 13.22 -13.89
CA THR A 4 10.78 12.73 -13.16
C THR A 4 11.01 12.79 -11.65
N ASP A 5 10.91 13.98 -11.06
CA ASP A 5 11.15 14.22 -9.62
C ASP A 5 9.84 14.34 -8.79
N LEU A 6 8.76 13.74 -9.30
CA LEU A 6 7.46 13.68 -8.62
C LEU A 6 7.30 12.43 -7.73
N TYR A 7 8.24 11.48 -7.80
CA TYR A 7 8.13 10.18 -7.10
C TYR A 7 8.31 10.28 -5.58
N ARG A 8 8.82 11.40 -5.06
CA ARG A 8 8.98 11.64 -3.62
C ARG A 8 8.31 12.92 -3.12
N SER A 9 7.37 13.46 -3.89
CA SER A 9 6.68 14.69 -3.52
C SER A 9 5.74 14.45 -2.35
N ASN A 10 5.78 15.35 -1.37
CA ASN A 10 4.78 15.36 -0.31
C ASN A 10 3.45 15.85 -0.89
N CYS A 11 2.60 14.92 -1.32
CA CYS A 11 1.25 15.24 -1.72
C CYS A 11 0.33 15.29 -0.49
N THR A 12 -0.64 16.19 -0.53
CA THR A 12 -1.76 16.18 0.42
C THR A 12 -2.62 14.97 0.09
N VAL A 13 -2.80 14.10 1.08
CA VAL A 13 -3.75 12.99 0.97
C VAL A 13 -5.09 13.44 1.54
N PRO A 14 -6.21 13.18 0.84
CA PRO A 14 -7.55 13.29 1.41
C PRO A 14 -7.65 12.55 2.74
N VAL A 15 -8.45 13.09 3.67
CA VAL A 15 -8.59 12.57 5.04
C VAL A 15 -9.21 11.16 5.04
N GLU A 16 -10.04 10.85 4.04
CA GLU A 16 -10.67 9.54 3.86
C GLU A 16 -9.72 8.48 3.26
N ASN A 17 -8.55 8.88 2.73
CA ASN A 17 -7.59 7.93 2.17
C ASN A 17 -6.81 7.22 3.28
N TYR A 18 -7.43 6.17 3.79
CA TYR A 18 -6.83 5.27 4.76
C TYR A 18 -5.78 4.39 4.09
N ARG A 19 -4.60 4.30 4.71
CA ARG A 19 -3.56 3.36 4.28
C ARG A 19 -4.06 1.93 4.48
N PHE A 20 -3.67 1.01 3.61
CA PHE A 20 -4.08 -0.40 3.70
C PHE A 20 -3.91 -1.01 5.12
N PRO A 21 -2.83 -0.76 5.88
CA PRO A 21 -2.72 -1.30 7.24
C PRO A 21 -3.75 -0.71 8.23
N HIS A 22 -4.25 0.51 8.00
CA HIS A 22 -5.34 1.06 8.81
C HIS A 22 -6.62 0.26 8.66
N LEU A 23 -6.98 -0.11 7.42
CA LEU A 23 -8.15 -0.95 7.14
C LEU A 23 -8.00 -2.32 7.80
N MET A 24 -6.79 -2.89 7.77
CA MET A 24 -6.52 -4.15 8.47
C MET A 24 -6.68 -3.98 9.99
N ARG A 25 -6.19 -2.89 10.57
CA ARG A 25 -6.33 -2.63 12.01
C ARG A 25 -7.80 -2.46 12.43
N GLN A 26 -8.63 -1.82 11.59
CA GLN A 26 -10.08 -1.76 11.78
C GLN A 26 -10.76 -3.14 11.74
N ALA A 27 -10.27 -4.05 10.88
CA ALA A 27 -10.72 -5.42 10.80
C ALA A 27 -10.16 -6.34 11.91
N GLY A 28 -9.42 -5.79 12.88
CA GLY A 28 -8.89 -6.53 14.04
C GLY A 28 -7.52 -7.18 13.84
N TYR A 29 -6.82 -6.86 12.76
CA TYR A 29 -5.45 -7.34 12.53
C TYR A 29 -4.42 -6.58 13.35
N PHE A 30 -3.37 -7.30 13.75
CA PHE A 30 -2.16 -6.68 14.28
C PHE A 30 -1.25 -6.27 13.12
N THR A 31 -0.93 -4.98 13.05
CA THR A 31 -0.10 -4.41 11.99
C THR A 31 1.21 -3.88 12.58
N SER A 32 2.33 -4.40 12.10
CA SER A 32 3.67 -3.97 12.51
C SER A 32 4.47 -3.50 11.30
N ASN A 33 5.29 -2.46 11.46
CA ASN A 33 6.22 -2.05 10.41
C ASN A 33 7.66 -1.89 10.91
N ASN A 34 8.58 -2.55 10.22
CA ASN A 34 10.01 -2.40 10.45
C ASN A 34 10.52 -1.13 9.78
N SER A 35 10.81 -0.10 10.59
CA SER A 35 11.55 1.17 10.34
C SER A 35 11.19 2.02 9.09
N LYS A 36 10.99 1.42 7.92
CA LYS A 36 10.77 2.07 6.63
C LYS A 36 9.29 2.29 6.35
N THR A 37 8.84 3.52 6.51
CA THR A 37 7.55 4.03 6.03
C THR A 37 7.79 4.82 4.75
N GLY A 38 7.90 4.15 3.60
CA GLY A 38 8.09 4.79 2.29
C GLY A 38 6.86 5.53 1.76
N TYR A 39 6.13 6.22 2.64
CA TYR A 39 4.92 6.97 2.32
C TYR A 39 5.29 8.43 2.06
N HIS A 40 5.22 8.86 0.80
CA HIS A 40 5.46 10.25 0.38
C HIS A 40 4.15 11.03 0.53
N THR A 41 3.89 11.53 1.74
CA THR A 41 2.62 12.18 2.10
C THR A 41 2.91 13.33 3.04
N SER A 42 2.27 14.48 2.82
CA SER A 42 2.41 15.66 3.70
C SER A 42 1.97 15.36 5.14
N ASP A 43 0.98 14.48 5.31
CA ASP A 43 0.50 13.98 6.60
C ASP A 43 1.01 12.56 6.90
N ALA A 44 2.34 12.42 6.89
CA ALA A 44 2.99 11.14 7.18
C ALA A 44 2.59 10.63 8.57
N LYS A 45 2.62 11.51 9.58
CA LYS A 45 2.43 11.20 11.00
C LYS A 45 1.04 10.62 11.29
N ARG A 46 -0.05 11.29 10.90
CA ARG A 46 -1.42 10.79 11.13
C ARG A 46 -1.58 9.39 10.57
N GLY A 47 -1.17 9.19 9.32
CA GLY A 47 -1.35 7.89 8.69
C GLY A 47 -0.44 6.81 9.28
N ILE A 48 0.67 7.15 9.95
CA ILE A 48 1.53 6.17 10.62
C ILE A 48 0.85 5.71 11.90
N ASP A 49 0.44 6.67 12.72
CA ASP A 49 -0.22 6.43 14.03
C ASP A 49 -1.51 5.60 13.86
N LEU A 50 -2.24 5.85 12.77
CA LEU A 50 -3.46 5.12 12.42
C LEU A 50 -3.20 3.74 11.79
N ALA A 51 -2.08 3.57 11.08
CA ALA A 51 -1.82 2.36 10.29
C ALA A 51 -1.18 1.23 11.10
N TRP A 52 -0.29 1.56 12.04
CA TRP A 52 0.56 0.58 12.72
C TRP A 52 0.23 0.48 14.20
N SER A 53 0.11 -0.74 14.71
CA SER A 53 0.09 -1.02 16.15
C SER A 53 1.49 -0.88 16.75
N GLU A 54 2.51 -1.34 16.02
CA GLU A 54 3.91 -1.22 16.41
C GLU A 54 4.76 -0.74 15.23
N GLN A 55 5.69 0.18 15.50
CA GLN A 55 6.65 0.66 14.52
C GLN A 55 8.03 0.79 15.17
N GLY A 56 9.06 0.30 14.48
CA GLY A 56 10.43 0.44 14.95
C GLY A 56 11.38 -0.54 14.28
N LYS A 57 12.66 -0.49 14.67
CA LYS A 57 13.68 -1.44 14.17
C LYS A 57 13.43 -2.87 14.64
N ASN A 58 12.80 -3.02 15.80
CA ASN A 58 12.52 -4.31 16.43
C ASN A 58 11.06 -4.75 16.22
N ALA A 59 10.26 -3.95 15.51
CA ALA A 59 8.86 -4.25 15.29
C ALA A 59 8.71 -5.51 14.44
N THR A 60 7.97 -6.47 14.98
CA THR A 60 7.80 -7.79 14.38
C THR A 60 6.36 -8.26 14.47
N TYR A 61 5.94 -9.09 13.52
CA TYR A 61 4.60 -9.68 13.52
C TYR A 61 4.37 -10.64 14.70
N ARG A 62 5.44 -11.02 15.42
CA ARG A 62 5.43 -11.86 16.63
C ARG A 62 5.44 -11.05 17.93
N SER A 63 5.16 -9.76 17.86
CA SER A 63 5.21 -8.87 19.02
C SER A 63 4.34 -9.35 20.17
N ALA A 64 4.84 -9.16 21.39
CA ALA A 64 4.13 -9.45 22.63
C ALA A 64 2.98 -8.45 22.89
N GLU A 65 3.00 -7.29 22.25
CA GLU A 65 1.95 -6.26 22.38
C GLU A 65 0.62 -6.66 21.70
N ARG A 66 0.63 -7.76 20.93
CA ARG A 66 -0.55 -8.31 20.28
C ARG A 66 -1.51 -8.88 21.31
N LYS A 67 -2.79 -8.51 21.20
CA LYS A 67 -3.86 -9.06 22.06
C LYS A 67 -4.17 -10.51 21.70
N GLU A 68 -4.56 -11.29 22.71
CA GLU A 68 -5.06 -12.64 22.51
C GLU A 68 -6.27 -12.63 21.55
N GLY A 69 -6.26 -13.51 20.55
CA GLY A 69 -7.31 -13.58 19.52
C GLY A 69 -7.10 -12.67 18.29
N GLN A 70 -6.14 -11.75 18.27
CA GLN A 70 -5.85 -10.97 17.05
C GLN A 70 -5.28 -11.86 15.94
N GLN A 71 -5.83 -11.75 14.74
CA GLN A 71 -5.42 -12.60 13.62
C GLN A 71 -4.05 -12.21 13.07
N LYS A 72 -3.26 -13.23 12.72
CA LYS A 72 -1.99 -13.08 12.02
C LYS A 72 -2.26 -12.95 10.53
N GLY A 73 -1.62 -11.98 9.87
CA GLY A 73 -1.91 -11.60 8.47
C GLY A 73 -1.89 -12.75 7.44
N GLU A 74 -1.28 -13.91 7.74
CA GLU A 74 -1.22 -15.06 6.83
C GLU A 74 -2.57 -15.77 6.62
N LYS A 75 -3.40 -15.91 7.67
CA LYS A 75 -4.62 -16.73 7.60
C LYS A 75 -5.74 -16.15 6.71
N PRO A 76 -6.01 -14.84 6.73
CA PRO A 76 -7.07 -14.23 5.93
C PRO A 76 -6.59 -13.64 4.61
N LEU A 77 -5.28 -13.35 4.44
CA LEU A 77 -4.77 -13.08 3.10
C LEU A 77 -4.96 -14.28 2.16
N LYS A 78 -5.03 -15.51 2.69
CA LYS A 78 -5.48 -16.67 1.90
C LYS A 78 -6.95 -16.54 1.46
N GLN A 79 -7.84 -16.06 2.32
CA GLN A 79 -9.26 -15.82 1.97
C GLN A 79 -9.43 -14.67 0.96
N VAL A 80 -8.67 -13.59 1.10
CA VAL A 80 -8.68 -12.48 0.12
C VAL A 80 -7.98 -12.89 -1.17
N GLY A 81 -6.90 -13.65 -1.08
CA GLY A 81 -6.20 -14.25 -2.22
C GLY A 81 -7.05 -15.26 -2.98
N THR A 82 -8.09 -15.83 -2.37
CA THR A 82 -9.10 -16.62 -3.11
C THR A 82 -10.13 -15.78 -3.86
N LEU A 83 -10.30 -14.50 -3.53
CA LEU A 83 -11.21 -13.61 -4.29
C LEU A 83 -10.67 -13.32 -5.70
N PHE A 84 -9.36 -13.42 -5.89
CA PHE A 84 -8.71 -13.18 -7.17
C PHE A 84 -7.80 -14.36 -7.52
N THR A 85 -8.06 -15.04 -8.63
CA THR A 85 -7.12 -16.05 -9.12
C THR A 85 -5.77 -15.40 -9.48
N PRO A 86 -4.63 -16.11 -9.36
CA PRO A 86 -3.33 -15.60 -9.79
C PRO A 86 -3.36 -15.05 -11.23
N ASP A 87 -4.10 -15.72 -12.12
CA ASP A 87 -4.30 -15.28 -13.50
C ASP A 87 -5.02 -13.94 -13.62
N THR A 88 -5.98 -13.66 -12.73
CA THR A 88 -6.71 -12.37 -12.71
C THR A 88 -5.76 -11.24 -12.33
N ILE A 89 -4.93 -11.44 -11.30
CA ILE A 89 -3.93 -10.46 -10.87
C ILE A 89 -2.90 -10.24 -12.00
N LEU A 90 -2.41 -11.30 -12.62
CA LEU A 90 -1.45 -11.20 -13.73
C LEU A 90 -2.06 -10.53 -14.97
N ARG A 91 -3.34 -10.76 -15.27
CA ARG A 91 -4.05 -10.09 -16.36
C ARG A 91 -4.14 -8.58 -16.11
N TRP A 92 -4.59 -8.18 -14.92
CA TRP A 92 -4.66 -6.76 -14.54
C TRP A 92 -3.30 -6.09 -14.54
N HIS A 93 -2.26 -6.78 -14.05
CA HIS A 93 -0.89 -6.27 -14.10
C HIS A 93 -0.43 -6.02 -15.54
N ARG A 94 -0.63 -6.98 -16.46
CA ARG A 94 -0.29 -6.81 -17.88
C ARG A 94 -1.05 -5.64 -18.52
N GLN A 95 -2.33 -5.50 -18.21
CA GLN A 95 -3.16 -4.38 -18.70
C GLN A 95 -2.63 -3.03 -18.18
N LEU A 96 -2.32 -2.92 -16.88
CA LEU A 96 -1.75 -1.71 -16.30
C LEU A 96 -0.39 -1.35 -16.90
N VAL A 97 0.48 -2.34 -17.11
CA VAL A 97 1.78 -2.12 -17.76
C VAL A 97 1.60 -1.64 -19.19
N ALA A 98 0.69 -2.25 -19.96
CA ALA A 98 0.39 -1.81 -21.32
C ALA A 98 -0.14 -0.38 -21.34
N SER A 99 -1.10 -0.03 -20.47
CA SER A 99 -1.63 1.33 -20.36
C SER A 99 -0.57 2.34 -19.92
N LYS A 100 0.36 1.96 -19.04
CA LYS A 100 1.47 2.83 -18.61
C LYS A 100 2.41 3.18 -19.77
N TRP A 101 2.60 2.25 -20.70
CA TRP A 101 3.46 2.41 -21.87
C TRP A 101 2.70 2.68 -23.16
N ASP A 102 1.41 3.05 -23.06
CA ASP A 102 0.63 3.42 -24.22
C ASP A 102 1.04 4.82 -24.71
N TYR A 103 1.89 4.84 -25.74
CA TYR A 103 2.34 6.07 -26.42
C TYR A 103 1.42 6.49 -27.58
N SER A 104 0.23 5.91 -27.73
CA SER A 104 -0.68 6.17 -28.86
C SER A 104 -1.01 7.67 -29.05
N ASN A 105 -1.00 8.46 -27.97
CA ASN A 105 -1.24 9.90 -28.02
C ASN A 105 -0.08 10.71 -28.63
N ARG A 106 1.14 10.16 -28.77
CA ARG A 106 2.28 10.86 -29.40
C ARG A 106 2.16 10.99 -30.92
N LYS A 107 1.31 10.19 -31.59
CA LYS A 107 1.16 10.21 -33.06
C LYS A 107 0.22 11.29 -33.62
N LYS A 108 -0.45 12.09 -32.78
CA LYS A 108 -1.45 13.10 -33.22
C LYS A 108 -0.90 14.51 -33.45
N LYS A 109 0.40 14.67 -33.71
CA LYS A 109 1.04 15.99 -33.93
C LYS A 109 1.83 16.05 -35.24
N GLU A 110 1.21 15.63 -36.34
CA GLU A 110 1.62 16.00 -37.69
C GLU A 110 0.34 16.31 -38.48
N ILE A 111 0.02 17.60 -38.58
CA ILE A 111 -0.60 18.37 -39.68
C ILE A 111 -0.39 19.84 -39.31
#